data_AF-A0A7K5X4H7-F1
#
_entry.id   AF-A0A7K5X4H7-F1
#
_cell.length_a   1.000
_cell.length_b   1.000
_cell.length_c   1.000
_cell.angle_alpha   90.00
_cell.angle_beta   90.00
_cell.angle_gamma   90.00
#
_symmetry.space_group_name_H-M   'P 1'
#
loop_
_entity.id
_entity.type
_entity.pdbx_description
1 polymer ?
#
loop_
_entity_poly.entity_id
_entity_poly.type
_entity_poly.pdbx_seq_one_letter_code
_entity_poly.pdbx_strand_id
1 'polypeptide(L)'
;MVATAEQLAGGRVPLEQRDFCAHHLLRLLRCQRDAFPVPWDCHDLRHAWDACQHRDYVMRMKEFERERRLLQRQKRIRQREAAAATT
;
A
#
# COMPACT_ATOMS: atom_id res chain seq x y z
N MET A 1 2.14 7.99 -7.91
CA MET A 1 2.34 6.67 -8.52
C MET A 1 3.52 6.78 -9.48
N VAL A 2 4.54 5.91 -9.34
CA VAL A 2 5.81 6.04 -10.10
C VAL A 2 5.77 5.33 -11.45
N ALA A 3 5.05 4.20 -11.55
CA ALA A 3 4.84 3.48 -12.81
C ALA A 3 3.69 4.12 -13.60
N THR A 4 3.84 4.25 -14.93
CA THR A 4 2.76 4.72 -15.80
C THR A 4 1.78 3.59 -16.11
N ALA A 5 0.53 3.94 -16.44
CA ALA A 5 -0.50 2.96 -16.78
C ALA A 5 -0.09 2.10 -18.00
N GLU A 6 0.56 2.71 -18.99
CA GLU A 6 1.08 2.03 -20.19
C GLU A 6 2.16 1.00 -19.84
N GLN A 7 3.07 1.33 -18.91
CA GLN A 7 4.11 0.40 -18.43
C GLN A 7 3.50 -0.82 -17.73
N LEU A 8 2.44 -0.63 -16.94
CA LEU A 8 1.75 -1.73 -16.27
C LEU A 8 0.96 -2.61 -17.23
N ALA A 9 0.35 -2.00 -18.26
CA ALA A 9 -0.32 -2.73 -19.33
C ALA A 9 0.68 -3.55 -20.17
N GLY A 10 1.82 -2.96 -20.56
CA GLY A 10 2.89 -3.67 -21.28
C GLY A 10 3.52 -4.81 -20.48
N GLY A 11 3.62 -4.63 -19.16
CA GLY A 11 4.05 -5.68 -18.23
C GLY A 11 3.04 -6.80 -17.98
N ARG A 12 1.80 -6.67 -18.49
CA ARG A 12 0.68 -7.60 -18.25
C ARG A 12 0.46 -7.91 -16.76
N VAL A 13 0.59 -6.88 -15.92
CA VAL A 13 0.40 -7.02 -14.46
C VAL A 13 -1.10 -7.19 -14.16
N PRO A 14 -1.51 -8.20 -13.35
CA PRO A 14 -2.88 -8.38 -12.90
C PRO A 14 -3.40 -7.14 -12.16
N LEU A 15 -4.71 -6.87 -12.26
CA LEU A 15 -5.32 -5.67 -11.66
C LEU A 15 -5.08 -5.58 -10.15
N GLU A 16 -5.10 -6.71 -9.46
CA GLU A 16 -4.87 -6.81 -8.01
C GLU A 16 -3.47 -6.34 -7.58
N GLN A 17 -2.48 -6.42 -8.47
CA GLN A 17 -1.09 -6.07 -8.18
C GLN A 17 -0.71 -4.68 -8.70
N ARG A 18 -1.68 -3.91 -9.22
CA ARG A 18 -1.47 -2.53 -9.71
C ARG A 18 -1.53 -1.50 -8.58
N ASP A 19 -0.83 -1.79 -7.49
CA ASP A 19 -0.69 -0.89 -6.36
C ASP A 19 0.34 0.22 -6.64
N PHE A 20 0.50 1.16 -5.69
CA PHE A 20 1.59 2.14 -5.70
C PHE A 20 2.98 1.46 -5.77
N CYS A 21 3.08 0.25 -5.25
CA CYS A 21 4.29 -0.58 -5.25
C CYS A 21 4.62 -1.29 -6.58
N ALA A 22 3.75 -1.20 -7.59
CA ALA A 22 3.88 -1.98 -8.85
C ALA A 22 5.18 -1.69 -9.64
N HIS A 23 5.83 -0.57 -9.38
CA HIS A 23 7.13 -0.23 -9.98
C HIS A 23 8.26 -1.20 -9.59
N HIS A 24 8.23 -1.76 -8.36
CA HIS A 24 9.18 -2.79 -7.94
C HIS A 24 8.90 -4.14 -8.64
N LEU A 25 7.63 -4.48 -8.81
CA LEU A 25 7.23 -5.72 -9.48
C LEU A 25 7.69 -5.76 -10.94
N LEU A 26 7.56 -4.63 -11.66
CA LEU A 26 8.08 -4.52 -13.03
C LEU A 26 9.60 -4.78 -13.11
N ARG A 27 10.37 -4.29 -12.13
CA ARG A 27 11.83 -4.52 -12.06
C ARG A 27 12.15 -5.98 -11.78
N LEU A 28 11.40 -6.61 -10.88
CA LEU A 28 11.55 -8.03 -10.55
C LEU A 28 11.24 -8.92 -11.75
N LEU A 29 10.14 -8.65 -12.47
CA LEU A 29 9.78 -9.38 -13.69
C LEU A 29 10.83 -9.22 -14.80
N ARG A 30 11.44 -8.04 -14.91
CA ARG A 30 12.54 -7.81 -15.85
C ARG A 30 13.78 -8.62 -15.45
N CYS A 31 14.19 -8.56 -14.20
CA CYS A 31 15.34 -9.31 -13.71
C CYS A 31 15.15 -10.83 -13.83
N GLN A 32 13.94 -11.36 -13.59
CA GLN A 32 13.65 -12.78 -13.79
C GLN A 32 13.78 -13.23 -15.25
N ARG A 33 13.48 -12.35 -16.21
CA ARG A 33 13.69 -12.65 -17.64
C ARG A 33 15.17 -12.61 -18.01
N ASP A 34 15.90 -11.64 -17.46
CA ASP A 34 17.31 -11.41 -17.79
C ASP A 34 18.24 -12.43 -17.10
N ALA A 35 17.89 -12.90 -15.89
CA ALA A 35 18.71 -13.78 -15.05
C ALA A 35 18.48 -15.29 -15.27
N PHE A 36 17.67 -15.69 -16.26
CA PHE A 36 17.49 -17.12 -16.55
C PHE A 36 18.83 -17.74 -16.99
N PRO A 37 19.37 -18.79 -16.33
CA PRO A 37 18.69 -19.84 -15.53
C PRO A 37 18.84 -19.75 -14.00
N VAL A 38 19.44 -18.70 -13.44
CA VAL A 38 19.74 -18.56 -12.00
C VAL A 38 18.75 -17.61 -11.31
N PRO A 39 17.68 -18.11 -10.68
CA PRO A 39 16.64 -17.26 -10.11
C PRO A 39 17.06 -16.51 -8.82
N TRP A 40 18.20 -16.85 -8.22
CA TRP A 40 18.62 -16.35 -6.91
C TRP A 40 19.17 -14.92 -6.93
N ASP A 41 19.68 -14.45 -8.07
CA ASP A 41 20.30 -13.12 -8.21
C ASP A 41 19.28 -11.97 -8.04
N CYS A 42 17.98 -12.27 -8.13
CA CYS A 42 16.89 -11.29 -8.00
C CYS A 42 16.40 -11.07 -6.56
N HIS A 43 17.08 -11.61 -5.54
CA HIS A 43 16.58 -11.58 -4.16
C HIS A 43 16.42 -10.16 -3.59
N ASP A 44 17.37 -9.27 -3.86
CA ASP A 44 17.33 -7.87 -3.39
C ASP A 44 16.14 -7.11 -3.96
N LEU A 45 15.80 -7.35 -5.23
CA LEU A 45 14.64 -6.76 -5.88
C LEU A 45 13.34 -7.30 -5.28
N ARG A 46 13.32 -8.57 -4.86
CA ARG A 46 12.16 -9.16 -4.18
C ARG A 46 11.98 -8.53 -2.80
N HIS A 47 13.05 -8.40 -2.02
CA HIS A 47 13.03 -7.70 -0.75
C HIS A 47 12.57 -6.25 -0.86
N ALA A 48 12.99 -5.54 -1.91
CA ALA A 48 12.54 -4.17 -2.15
C ALA A 48 11.02 -4.10 -2.37
N TRP A 49 10.46 -5.05 -3.13
CA TRP A 49 9.01 -5.17 -3.34
C TRP A 49 8.28 -5.51 -2.04
N ASP A 50 8.74 -6.51 -1.29
CA ASP A 50 8.15 -6.94 -0.02
C ASP A 50 8.15 -5.82 1.03
N ALA A 51 9.27 -5.10 1.14
CA ALA A 51 9.39 -3.97 2.07
C ALA A 51 8.42 -2.84 1.72
N CYS A 52 8.20 -2.61 0.43
CA CYS A 52 7.26 -1.61 -0.05
C CYS A 52 5.80 -2.04 0.21
N GLN A 53 5.44 -3.28 -0.05
CA GLN A 53 4.12 -3.83 0.30
C GLN A 53 3.85 -3.79 1.81
N HIS A 54 4.87 -4.07 2.62
CA HIS A 54 4.76 -3.95 4.08
C HIS A 54 4.47 -2.51 4.52
N ARG A 55 5.13 -1.52 3.92
CA ARG A 55 4.88 -0.10 4.20
C ARG A 55 3.45 0.30 3.83
N ASP A 56 2.96 -0.16 2.69
CA ASP A 56 1.58 0.10 2.25
C ASP A 56 0.57 -0.51 3.23
N TYR A 57 0.81 -1.72 3.71
CA TYR A 57 -0.01 -2.34 4.75
C TYR A 57 -0.01 -1.54 6.05
N VAL A 58 1.16 -1.09 6.51
CA VAL A 58 1.28 -0.24 7.70
C VAL A 58 0.56 1.09 7.54
N MET A 59 0.57 1.69 6.34
CA MET A 59 -0.19 2.90 6.06
C MET A 59 -1.70 2.68 6.18
N ARG A 60 -2.23 1.58 5.64
CA ARG A 60 -3.65 1.21 5.78
C ARG A 60 -4.05 1.02 7.25
N MET A 61 -3.18 0.41 8.06
CA MET A 61 -3.43 0.29 9.51
C MET A 61 -3.48 1.66 10.22
N LYS A 62 -2.60 2.60 9.84
CA LYS A 62 -2.60 3.96 10.40
C LYS A 62 -3.86 4.74 10.04
N GLU A 63 -4.35 4.60 8.81
CA GLU A 63 -5.61 5.21 8.37
C GLU A 63 -6.80 4.69 9.19
N PHE A 64 -6.86 3.38 9.40
CA PHE A 64 -7.88 2.77 10.24
C PHE A 64 -7.86 3.31 11.69
N GLU A 65 -6.68 3.37 12.31
CA GLU A 65 -6.57 3.93 13.66
C GLU A 65 -6.92 5.41 13.71
N ARG A 66 -6.57 6.18 12.66
CA ARG A 66 -6.90 7.60 12.55
C ARG A 66 -8.40 7.80 12.55
N GLU A 67 -9.14 7.08 11.70
CA GLU A 67 -10.59 7.15 11.65
C GLU A 67 -11.23 6.74 12.98
N ARG A 68 -10.74 5.65 13.59
CA ARG A 68 -11.22 5.20 14.90
C ARG A 68 -11.10 6.30 15.96
N ARG A 69 -9.95 6.99 16.03
CA ARG A 69 -9.71 8.08 16.99
C ARG A 69 -10.60 9.30 16.71
N LEU A 70 -10.83 9.62 15.43
CA LEU A 70 -11.71 10.72 15.02
C LEU A 70 -13.17 10.44 15.42
N LEU A 71 -13.67 9.23 15.17
CA LEU A 71 -15.03 8.83 15.56
C LEU A 71 -15.23 8.87 17.08
N GLN A 72 -14.24 8.37 17.84
CA GLN A 72 -14.28 8.47 19.31
C GLN A 72 -14.26 9.92 19.81
N ARG A 73 -13.51 10.81 19.15
CA ARG A 73 -13.52 12.24 19.47
C ARG A 73 -14.88 12.88 19.16
N GLN A 74 -15.46 12.60 17.99
CA GLN A 74 -16.78 13.09 17.62
C GLN A 74 -17.86 12.63 18.61
N LYS A 75 -17.84 11.35 19.02
CA LYS A 75 -18.77 10.82 20.03
C LYS A 75 -18.66 11.59 21.35
N ARG A 76 -17.44 11.87 21.82
CA ARG A 76 -17.20 12.65 23.05
C ARG A 76 -17.71 14.09 22.94
N ILE A 77 -17.51 14.76 21.81
CA ILE A 77 -17.99 16.13 21.59
C ILE A 77 -19.52 16.15 21.60
N ARG A 78 -20.17 15.25 20.85
CA ARG A 78 -21.64 15.14 20.82
C ARG A 78 -22.25 14.87 22.20
N GLN A 79 -21.61 14.03 23.00
CA GLN A 79 -22.05 13.77 24.38
C GLN A 79 -21.96 15.01 25.27
N ARG A 80 -20.89 15.82 25.12
CA ARG A 80 -20.73 17.08 25.86
C ARG A 80 -21.75 18.14 25.43
N GLU A 81 -22.00 18.26 24.12
CA GLU A 81 -23.04 19.15 23.58
C GLU A 81 -24.43 18.75 24.05
N ALA A 82 -24.76 17.46 24.04
CA ALA A 82 -26.03 16.95 24.54
C ALA A 82 -26.21 17.24 26.04
N ALA A 83 -25.16 17.03 26.86
CA ALA A 83 -25.21 17.35 28.28
C ALA A 83 -25.38 18.86 28.54
N ALA A 84 -24.70 19.71 27.76
CA ALA A 84 -24.85 21.15 27.84
C ALA A 84 -26.26 21.64 27.43
N ALA A 85 -26.90 20.99 26.46
CA ALA A 85 -28.25 21.33 26.02
C ALA A 85 -29.36 20.90 27.01
N THR A 86 -29.09 19.92 27.88
CA THR A 86 -30.04 19.45 28.89
C THR A 86 -30.01 20.26 30.19
N THR A 87 -29.07 21.21 30.35
CA THR A 87 -28.94 22.07 31.54
C THR A 87 -29.48 23.45 31.26
#